data_AF-A0A1Z7Z3F0-F1
#
_entry.id   AF-A0A1Z7Z3F0-F1
#
_cell.length_a   1.000
_cell.length_b   1.000
_cell.length_c   1.000
_cell.angle_alpha   90.00
_cell.angle_beta   90.00
_cell.angle_gamma   90.00
#
_symmetry.space_group_name_H-M   'P 1'
#
loop_
_entity.id
_entity.type
_entity.pdbx_description
1 polymer ?
#
loop_
_entity_poly.entity_id
_entity_poly.type
_entity_poly.pdbx_seq_one_letter_code
_entity_poly.pdbx_strand_id
1 'polypeptide(L)'
;MRNIIIISVFGILLFSCKSKHKIVTKKEPNKTKEVTRPVESKPAVSSTKTYANATEAYIATFSKIAMEEMRKFKIPASITLAQGILESGSGKGRLAVKANNHFGIKCHNWTGKKIYHDDDRSQECFRKYDRANSSFEDHSKFLTTRGRYSKLFDLKQDNYKAWAKGLRAAGYATDRKYPEKLISLIERYKLYEYDDQVLGHSSKNKVTHVINHRVIKGDTLYSLSRVYGVTVDAIKRLNKLENNELKIGQILIIK
;
A
#
# COMPACT_ATOMS: atom_id res chain seq x y z
N MET A 1 -5.03 46.96 58.74
CA MET A 1 -3.63 47.11 59.22
C MET A 1 -2.96 45.76 58.97
N ARG A 2 -2.23 45.59 57.85
CA ARG A 2 -0.74 45.73 57.71
C ARG A 2 0.00 44.69 58.57
N ASN A 3 0.90 43.82 58.09
CA ASN A 3 1.84 43.91 56.97
C ASN A 3 2.17 42.52 56.37
N ILE A 4 2.51 42.53 55.08
CA ILE A 4 3.14 41.47 54.30
C ILE A 4 4.66 41.50 54.57
N ILE A 5 5.30 40.34 54.75
CA ILE A 5 6.77 40.23 54.78
C ILE A 5 7.22 39.36 53.60
N ILE A 6 7.87 40.03 52.66
CA ILE A 6 8.64 39.49 51.54
C ILE A 6 10.06 39.23 52.07
N ILE A 7 10.59 38.02 51.89
CA ILE A 7 12.02 37.75 52.08
C ILE A 7 12.62 37.35 50.73
N SER A 8 13.24 38.34 50.11
CA SER A 8 14.19 38.21 49.01
C SER A 8 15.57 37.88 49.57
N VAL A 9 16.18 36.77 49.17
CA VAL A 9 17.61 36.51 49.43
C VAL A 9 18.38 36.65 48.12
N PHE A 10 19.16 37.71 48.08
CA PHE A 10 20.12 38.08 47.04
C PHE A 10 21.40 37.25 47.24
N GLY A 11 21.75 36.38 46.29
CA GLY A 11 23.01 35.63 46.28
C GLY A 11 23.99 36.24 45.28
N ILE A 12 25.01 36.93 45.79
CA ILE A 12 26.13 37.49 45.03
C ILE A 12 27.08 36.34 44.66
N LEU A 13 27.30 36.08 43.36
CA LEU A 13 28.37 35.21 42.86
C LEU A 13 29.46 36.09 42.22
N LEU A 14 30.63 36.10 42.87
CA LEU A 14 31.84 36.75 42.41
C LEU A 14 32.52 35.92 41.30
N PHE A 15 32.98 36.62 40.26
CA PHE A 15 33.77 36.11 39.16
C PHE A 15 35.18 35.65 39.60
N SER A 16 35.67 34.55 39.04
CA SER A 16 37.11 34.25 38.96
C SER A 16 37.44 33.55 37.64
N CYS A 17 38.24 34.24 36.81
CA CYS A 17 38.83 33.73 35.57
C CYS A 17 39.88 32.66 35.87
N LYS A 18 39.92 31.56 35.09
CA LYS A 18 41.09 30.68 35.05
C LYS A 18 41.41 30.21 33.62
N SER A 19 42.66 30.43 33.26
CA SER A 19 43.29 30.22 31.96
C SER A 19 43.61 28.74 31.67
N LYS A 20 43.64 28.41 30.37
CA LYS A 20 43.90 27.09 29.78
C LYS A 20 45.36 26.65 29.97
N HIS A 21 45.57 25.41 30.42
CA HIS A 21 46.81 24.67 30.16
C HIS A 21 46.56 23.53 29.17
N LYS A 22 47.40 23.47 28.14
CA LYS A 22 47.39 22.52 27.03
C LYS A 22 48.41 21.43 27.34
N ILE A 23 47.99 20.17 27.48
CA ILE A 23 48.89 19.02 27.65
C ILE A 23 49.11 18.39 26.27
N VAL A 24 50.37 18.34 25.84
CA VAL A 24 50.81 17.69 24.59
C VAL A 24 51.19 16.25 24.91
N THR A 25 50.52 15.28 24.30
CA THR A 25 50.98 13.88 24.23
C THR A 25 51.36 13.55 22.78
N LYS A 26 52.62 13.17 22.59
CA LYS A 26 53.21 12.72 21.32
C LYS A 26 52.72 11.30 21.03
N LYS A 27 52.18 11.04 19.83
CA LYS A 27 51.79 9.69 19.38
C LYS A 27 52.79 9.21 18.31
N GLU A 28 53.38 8.03 18.51
CA GLU A 28 54.30 7.39 17.56
C GLU A 28 53.58 6.91 16.28
N PRO A 29 54.31 6.78 15.16
CA PRO A 29 53.72 6.40 13.88
C PRO A 29 53.68 4.87 13.74
N ASN A 30 52.48 4.30 13.61
CA ASN A 30 52.34 2.88 13.30
C ASN A 30 51.98 2.70 11.81
N LYS A 31 52.83 1.96 11.09
CA LYS A 31 52.72 1.69 9.65
C LYS A 31 51.49 0.83 9.35
N THR A 32 50.59 1.33 8.52
CA THR A 32 49.47 0.54 7.99
C THR A 32 49.98 -0.45 6.93
N LYS A 33 49.89 -1.75 7.21
CA LYS A 33 49.97 -2.78 6.16
C LYS A 33 48.60 -2.87 5.48
N GLU A 34 48.59 -2.70 4.17
CA GLU A 34 47.41 -2.87 3.33
C GLU A 34 47.10 -4.38 3.23
N VAL A 35 46.02 -4.81 3.87
CA VAL A 35 45.45 -6.15 3.70
C VAL A 35 44.28 -6.02 2.75
N THR A 36 44.50 -6.35 1.48
CA THR A 36 43.44 -6.48 0.47
C THR A 36 42.54 -7.66 0.85
N ARG A 37 41.35 -7.34 1.38
CA ARG A 37 40.25 -8.30 1.50
C ARG A 37 39.53 -8.39 0.13
N PRO A 38 39.14 -9.60 -0.33
CA PRO A 38 38.35 -9.74 -1.55
C PRO A 38 37.04 -8.97 -1.43
N VAL A 39 36.71 -8.19 -2.46
CA VAL A 39 35.42 -7.51 -2.59
C VAL A 39 34.35 -8.57 -2.80
N GLU A 40 33.69 -8.96 -1.70
CA GLU A 40 32.47 -9.74 -1.76
C GLU A 40 31.36 -8.83 -2.33
N SER A 41 30.88 -9.19 -3.53
CA SER A 41 29.87 -8.45 -4.26
C SER A 41 28.58 -8.36 -3.46
N LYS A 42 28.25 -7.15 -2.98
CA LYS A 42 26.92 -6.88 -2.41
C LYS A 42 25.83 -7.27 -3.43
N PRO A 43 24.77 -7.99 -3.01
CA PRO A 43 23.68 -8.33 -3.89
C PRO A 43 22.97 -7.06 -4.38
N ALA A 44 22.59 -7.09 -5.66
CA ALA A 44 21.96 -6.00 -6.38
C ALA A 44 20.81 -5.36 -5.57
N VAL A 45 20.86 -4.03 -5.47
CA VAL A 45 19.83 -3.19 -4.85
C VAL A 45 18.48 -3.50 -5.50
N SER A 46 17.58 -4.09 -4.71
CA SER A 46 16.17 -4.28 -5.06
C SER A 46 15.56 -2.94 -5.46
N SER A 47 15.09 -2.83 -6.71
CA SER A 47 14.38 -1.65 -7.21
C SER A 47 13.20 -1.32 -6.30
N THR A 48 13.31 -0.26 -5.50
CA THR A 48 12.19 0.22 -4.68
C THR A 48 11.10 0.71 -5.62
N LYS A 49 9.97 -0.01 -5.69
CA LYS A 49 8.79 0.45 -6.43
C LYS A 49 8.32 1.78 -5.82
N THR A 50 8.41 2.86 -6.58
CA THR A 50 7.84 4.17 -6.21
C THR A 50 6.38 4.21 -6.64
N TYR A 51 5.49 4.55 -5.70
CA TYR A 51 4.06 4.72 -5.96
C TYR A 51 3.72 6.22 -5.98
N ALA A 52 2.76 6.65 -6.81
CA ALA A 52 2.45 8.08 -6.94
C ALA A 52 1.77 8.64 -5.68
N ASN A 53 1.06 7.80 -4.93
CA ASN A 53 0.43 8.17 -3.67
C ASN A 53 0.29 6.97 -2.72
N ALA A 54 -0.10 7.25 -1.47
CA ALA A 54 -0.27 6.23 -0.44
C ALA A 54 -1.36 5.22 -0.76
N THR A 55 -2.40 5.62 -1.48
CA THR A 55 -3.49 4.72 -1.88
C THR A 55 -3.01 3.69 -2.89
N GLU A 56 -2.21 4.09 -3.88
CA GLU A 56 -1.59 3.14 -4.82
C GLU A 56 -0.62 2.18 -4.13
N ALA A 57 0.18 2.68 -3.18
CA ALA A 57 1.05 1.83 -2.36
C ALA A 57 0.23 0.82 -1.54
N TYR A 58 -0.88 1.27 -0.95
CA TYR A 58 -1.81 0.42 -0.21
C TYR A 58 -2.40 -0.67 -1.11
N ILE A 59 -2.93 -0.29 -2.28
CA ILE A 59 -3.50 -1.22 -3.26
C ILE A 59 -2.45 -2.25 -3.67
N ALA A 60 -1.24 -1.83 -4.03
CA ALA A 60 -0.18 -2.74 -4.44
C ALA A 60 0.26 -3.70 -3.32
N THR A 61 0.19 -3.26 -2.07
CA THR A 61 0.53 -4.09 -0.91
C THR A 61 -0.55 -5.13 -0.61
N PHE A 62 -1.83 -4.75 -0.73
CA PHE A 62 -2.95 -5.55 -0.21
C PHE A 62 -3.82 -6.21 -1.28
N SER A 63 -3.65 -5.89 -2.57
CA SER A 63 -4.50 -6.44 -3.64
C SER A 63 -4.46 -7.96 -3.70
N LYS A 64 -3.28 -8.57 -3.55
CA LYS A 64 -3.15 -10.03 -3.50
C LYS A 64 -3.95 -10.64 -2.35
N ILE A 65 -3.88 -10.04 -1.16
CA ILE A 65 -4.63 -10.50 0.02
C ILE A 65 -6.13 -10.34 -0.24
N ALA A 66 -6.58 -9.19 -0.75
CA ALA A 66 -8.00 -8.97 -1.08
C ALA A 66 -8.53 -9.98 -2.11
N MET A 67 -7.74 -10.34 -3.13
CA MET A 67 -8.11 -11.39 -4.08
C MET A 67 -8.18 -12.78 -3.44
N GLU A 68 -7.25 -13.11 -2.54
CA GLU A 68 -7.29 -14.37 -1.78
C GLU A 68 -8.54 -14.44 -0.90
N GLU A 69 -8.89 -13.34 -0.24
CA GLU A 69 -10.11 -13.22 0.56
C GLU A 69 -11.37 -13.33 -0.30
N MET A 70 -11.40 -12.73 -1.49
CA MET A 70 -12.49 -12.92 -2.45
C MET A 70 -12.65 -14.39 -2.85
N ARG A 71 -11.55 -15.10 -3.13
CA ARG A 71 -11.61 -16.52 -3.48
C ARG A 71 -12.21 -17.37 -2.36
N LYS A 72 -11.82 -17.10 -1.10
CA LYS A 72 -12.24 -17.85 0.09
C LYS A 72 -13.66 -17.50 0.53
N PHE A 73 -13.95 -16.22 0.68
CA PHE A 73 -15.15 -15.71 1.36
C PHE A 73 -16.19 -15.11 0.40
N LYS A 74 -15.89 -15.03 -0.90
CA LYS A 74 -16.80 -14.55 -1.94
C LYS A 74 -17.21 -13.08 -1.80
N ILE A 75 -16.39 -12.29 -1.12
CA ILE A 75 -16.52 -10.82 -1.04
C ILE A 75 -15.69 -10.21 -2.17
N PRO A 76 -16.22 -9.30 -3.01
CA PRO A 76 -15.44 -8.68 -4.09
C PRO A 76 -14.14 -8.07 -3.56
N ALA A 77 -13.02 -8.37 -4.20
CA ALA A 77 -11.72 -7.82 -3.85
C ALA A 77 -11.72 -6.28 -3.93
N SER A 78 -12.46 -5.72 -4.89
CA SER A 78 -12.67 -4.29 -5.04
C SER A 78 -13.33 -3.66 -3.81
N ILE A 79 -14.33 -4.32 -3.24
CA ILE A 79 -15.01 -3.90 -2.01
C ILE A 79 -14.06 -3.96 -0.83
N THR A 80 -13.36 -5.08 -0.64
CA THR A 80 -12.39 -5.24 0.46
C THR A 80 -11.30 -4.17 0.39
N LEU A 81 -10.75 -3.88 -0.79
CA LEU A 81 -9.74 -2.83 -0.96
C LEU A 81 -10.32 -1.44 -0.72
N ALA A 82 -11.49 -1.12 -1.25
CA ALA A 82 -12.10 0.20 -1.07
C ALA A 82 -12.44 0.48 0.40
N GLN A 83 -12.99 -0.49 1.12
CA GLN A 83 -13.20 -0.37 2.56
C GLN A 83 -11.86 -0.21 3.29
N GLY A 84 -10.88 -1.07 3.00
CA GLY A 84 -9.55 -0.96 3.59
C GLY A 84 -8.93 0.43 3.38
N ILE A 85 -9.01 1.00 2.17
CA ILE A 85 -8.53 2.35 1.86
C ILE A 85 -9.27 3.41 2.68
N LEU A 86 -10.60 3.35 2.70
CA LEU A 86 -11.45 4.34 3.36
C LEU A 86 -11.28 4.31 4.88
N GLU A 87 -11.41 3.14 5.50
CA GLU A 87 -11.41 2.96 6.96
C GLU A 87 -10.01 3.17 7.56
N SER A 88 -8.94 2.85 6.81
CA SER A 88 -7.56 3.01 7.30
C SER A 88 -6.88 4.30 6.87
N GLY A 89 -7.53 5.15 6.05
CA GLY A 89 -6.88 6.29 5.42
C GLY A 89 -5.67 5.86 4.58
N SER A 90 -5.85 4.85 3.73
CA SER A 90 -4.77 4.22 2.94
C SER A 90 -3.61 3.71 3.81
N GLY A 91 -3.93 3.08 4.94
CA GLY A 91 -2.98 2.47 5.87
C GLY A 91 -2.28 3.44 6.82
N LYS A 92 -2.59 4.73 6.76
CA LYS A 92 -1.94 5.77 7.58
C LYS A 92 -2.64 6.03 8.90
N GLY A 93 -3.89 5.61 9.05
CA GLY A 93 -4.67 5.79 10.26
C GLY A 93 -4.06 5.09 11.46
N ARG A 94 -4.27 5.65 12.66
CA ARG A 94 -3.66 5.14 13.91
C ARG A 94 -3.96 3.66 14.15
N LEU A 95 -5.19 3.21 13.90
CA LEU A 95 -5.58 1.81 14.07
C LEU A 95 -4.83 0.88 13.11
N ALA A 96 -4.65 1.27 11.85
CA ALA A 96 -3.87 0.50 10.89
C ALA A 96 -2.38 0.45 11.29
N VAL A 97 -1.78 1.61 11.61
CA VAL A 97 -0.35 1.70 11.93
C VAL A 97 0.02 1.03 13.25
N LYS A 98 -0.78 1.22 14.31
CA LYS A 98 -0.42 0.75 15.66
C LYS A 98 -1.04 -0.60 16.04
N ALA A 99 -2.06 -1.03 15.32
CA ALA A 99 -2.80 -2.23 15.64
C ALA A 99 -3.06 -3.16 14.45
N ASN A 100 -2.53 -2.84 13.26
CA ASN A 100 -2.82 -3.57 12.01
C ASN A 100 -4.33 -3.73 11.78
N ASN A 101 -5.16 -2.83 12.29
CA ASN A 101 -6.61 -2.88 12.14
C ASN A 101 -7.03 -1.95 11.01
N HIS A 102 -7.18 -2.52 9.81
CA HIS A 102 -7.44 -1.77 8.58
C HIS A 102 -8.92 -1.44 8.34
N PHE A 103 -9.83 -2.04 9.11
CA PHE A 103 -11.27 -1.97 8.89
C PHE A 103 -12.05 -1.42 10.10
N GLY A 104 -11.35 -0.92 11.12
CA GLY A 104 -11.98 -0.35 12.31
C GLY A 104 -12.80 -1.36 13.12
N ILE A 105 -12.45 -2.65 13.12
CA ILE A 105 -13.27 -3.67 13.81
C ILE A 105 -13.18 -3.49 15.33
N LYS A 106 -14.33 -3.25 15.96
CA LYS A 106 -14.49 -3.11 17.43
C LYS A 106 -14.39 -4.47 18.13
N CYS A 107 -14.03 -4.46 19.41
CA CYS A 107 -13.76 -5.68 20.18
C CYS A 107 -14.99 -6.61 20.24
N HIS A 108 -16.15 -6.14 20.69
CA HIS A 108 -17.28 -7.02 21.05
C HIS A 108 -16.79 -8.19 21.92
N ASN A 109 -17.03 -9.45 21.50
CA ASN A 109 -16.57 -10.66 22.21
C ASN A 109 -15.09 -11.02 21.95
N TRP A 110 -14.28 -10.08 21.46
CA TRP A 110 -12.87 -10.31 21.15
C TRP A 110 -12.03 -10.48 22.41
N THR A 111 -11.31 -11.61 22.48
CA THR A 111 -10.44 -11.98 23.60
C THR A 111 -8.95 -11.72 23.32
N GLY A 112 -8.59 -11.34 22.10
CA GLY A 112 -7.21 -11.08 21.71
C GLY A 112 -6.71 -9.68 22.12
N LYS A 113 -5.56 -9.28 21.56
CA LYS A 113 -4.97 -7.96 21.81
C LYS A 113 -5.94 -6.85 21.40
N LYS A 114 -5.93 -5.74 22.13
CA LYS A 114 -6.81 -4.58 21.92
C LYS A 114 -6.03 -3.27 21.90
N ILE A 115 -6.63 -2.25 21.31
CA ILE A 115 -6.20 -0.86 21.38
C ILE A 115 -7.42 0.03 21.64
N TYR A 116 -7.24 1.08 22.44
CA TYR A 116 -8.28 2.08 22.65
C TYR A 116 -8.06 3.28 21.73
N HIS A 117 -9.16 3.80 21.19
CA HIS A 117 -9.18 4.94 20.28
C HIS A 117 -10.52 5.66 20.40
N ASP A 118 -10.51 6.99 20.29
CA ASP A 118 -11.74 7.76 20.23
C ASP A 118 -12.31 7.67 18.81
N ASP A 119 -13.58 7.30 18.68
CA ASP A 119 -14.32 7.17 17.42
C ASP A 119 -15.73 7.77 17.62
N ASP A 120 -16.79 6.95 17.68
CA ASP A 120 -18.14 7.44 18.04
C ASP A 120 -18.21 7.85 19.52
N ARG A 121 -17.42 7.17 20.37
CA ARG A 121 -17.27 7.44 21.80
C ARG A 121 -15.80 7.51 22.17
N SER A 122 -15.52 8.15 23.30
CA SER A 122 -14.16 8.16 23.84
C SER A 122 -13.73 6.76 24.30
N GLN A 123 -12.47 6.42 24.01
CA GLN A 123 -11.82 5.18 24.41
C GLN A 123 -12.62 3.92 24.01
N GLU A 124 -13.13 3.89 22.78
CA GLU A 124 -13.71 2.66 22.25
C GLU A 124 -12.64 1.58 22.04
N CYS A 125 -13.04 0.34 22.29
CA CYS A 125 -12.17 -0.83 22.16
C CYS A 125 -12.16 -1.33 20.72
N PHE A 126 -10.97 -1.35 20.11
CA PHE A 126 -10.72 -1.91 18.80
C PHE A 126 -9.80 -3.13 18.89
N ARG A 127 -10.04 -4.10 17.99
CA ARG A 127 -9.19 -5.28 17.85
C ARG A 127 -7.79 -4.87 17.42
N LYS A 128 -6.78 -5.55 17.92
CA LYS A 128 -5.38 -5.41 17.52
C LYS A 128 -4.86 -6.73 17.01
N TYR A 129 -4.19 -6.68 15.87
CA TYR A 129 -3.66 -7.83 15.16
C TYR A 129 -2.14 -7.76 15.06
N ASP A 130 -1.50 -8.92 14.98
CA ASP A 130 -0.05 -8.99 14.82
C ASP A 130 0.39 -8.61 13.40
N ARG A 131 -0.48 -8.81 12.39
CA ARG A 131 -0.23 -8.52 10.99
C ARG A 131 -1.50 -8.05 10.29
N ALA A 132 -1.35 -7.25 9.24
CA ALA A 132 -2.46 -6.69 8.47
C ALA A 132 -3.38 -7.78 7.88
N ASN A 133 -2.82 -8.88 7.35
CA ASN A 133 -3.60 -9.99 6.77
C ASN A 133 -4.62 -10.58 7.76
N SER A 134 -4.31 -10.64 9.05
CA SER A 134 -5.25 -11.10 10.07
C SER A 134 -6.47 -10.18 10.20
N SER A 135 -6.32 -8.87 9.98
CA SER A 135 -7.45 -7.94 9.96
C SER A 135 -8.32 -8.07 8.70
N PHE A 136 -7.72 -8.42 7.56
CA PHE A 136 -8.45 -8.72 6.32
C PHE A 136 -9.30 -9.98 6.49
N GLU A 137 -8.70 -11.05 7.03
CA GLU A 137 -9.43 -12.29 7.30
C GLU A 137 -10.54 -12.09 8.33
N ASP A 138 -10.28 -11.35 9.43
CA ASP A 138 -11.31 -11.07 10.44
C ASP A 138 -12.43 -10.17 9.88
N HIS A 139 -12.11 -9.24 8.98
CA HIS A 139 -13.13 -8.49 8.22
C HIS A 139 -13.96 -9.39 7.32
N SER A 140 -13.35 -10.33 6.60
CA SER A 140 -14.08 -11.29 5.77
C SER A 140 -14.99 -12.18 6.60
N LYS A 141 -14.50 -12.69 7.75
CA LYS A 141 -15.31 -13.41 8.74
C LYS A 141 -16.41 -12.51 9.30
N PHE A 142 -16.14 -11.21 9.47
CA PHE A 142 -17.12 -10.28 10.00
C PHE A 142 -18.34 -10.19 9.11
N LEU A 143 -18.13 -10.05 7.79
CA LEU A 143 -19.21 -9.96 6.81
C LEU A 143 -19.89 -11.32 6.56
N THR A 144 -19.14 -12.43 6.56
CA THR A 144 -19.71 -13.75 6.26
C THR A 144 -20.50 -14.37 7.42
N THR A 145 -20.14 -14.08 8.67
CA THR A 145 -20.76 -14.74 9.84
C THR A 145 -21.97 -14.00 10.41
N ARG A 146 -22.17 -12.73 10.06
CA ARG A 146 -23.26 -11.91 10.62
C ARG A 146 -24.44 -11.89 9.65
N GLY A 147 -25.55 -12.49 10.07
CA GLY A 147 -26.75 -12.69 9.23
C GLY A 147 -27.31 -11.43 8.56
N ARG A 148 -27.09 -10.24 9.13
CA ARG A 148 -27.49 -8.96 8.51
C ARG A 148 -26.86 -8.70 7.13
N TYR A 149 -25.71 -9.33 6.84
CA TYR A 149 -25.00 -9.20 5.56
C TYR A 149 -25.29 -10.35 4.59
N SER A 150 -26.09 -11.35 4.97
CA SER A 150 -26.28 -12.58 4.15
C SER A 150 -26.73 -12.28 2.72
N LYS A 151 -27.67 -11.34 2.54
CA LYS A 151 -28.19 -10.92 1.23
C LYS A 151 -27.13 -10.35 0.29
N LEU A 152 -25.96 -9.93 0.79
CA LEU A 152 -24.85 -9.50 -0.06
C LEU A 152 -24.30 -10.66 -0.90
N PHE A 153 -24.32 -11.88 -0.35
CA PHE A 153 -23.74 -13.05 -0.98
C PHE A 153 -24.64 -13.67 -2.06
N ASP A 154 -25.88 -13.21 -2.19
CA ASP A 154 -26.76 -13.50 -3.32
C ASP A 154 -26.44 -12.63 -4.55
N LEU A 155 -25.66 -11.55 -4.37
CA LEU A 155 -25.25 -10.66 -5.44
C LEU A 155 -24.10 -11.28 -6.24
N LYS A 156 -24.03 -10.92 -7.52
CA LYS A 156 -22.85 -11.24 -8.34
C LYS A 156 -21.59 -10.61 -7.74
N GLN A 157 -20.49 -11.37 -7.74
CA GLN A 157 -19.21 -10.97 -7.14
C GLN A 157 -18.48 -9.85 -7.91
N ASP A 158 -18.91 -9.52 -9.12
CA ASP A 158 -18.43 -8.38 -9.90
C ASP A 158 -19.32 -7.13 -9.74
N ASN A 159 -20.47 -7.23 -9.07
CA ASN A 159 -21.40 -6.12 -8.90
C ASN A 159 -21.08 -5.30 -7.65
N TYR A 160 -19.91 -4.66 -7.64
CA TYR A 160 -19.45 -3.84 -6.52
C TYR A 160 -20.42 -2.68 -6.20
N LYS A 161 -21.19 -2.18 -7.17
CA LYS A 161 -22.19 -1.12 -6.94
C LYS A 161 -23.34 -1.62 -6.06
N ALA A 162 -23.84 -2.83 -6.32
CA ALA A 162 -24.87 -3.44 -5.48
C ALA A 162 -24.30 -3.80 -4.10
N TRP A 163 -23.07 -4.31 -4.03
CA TRP A 163 -22.39 -4.57 -2.77
C TRP A 163 -22.23 -3.31 -1.91
N ALA A 164 -21.77 -2.19 -2.47
CA ALA A 164 -21.59 -0.94 -1.74
C ALA A 164 -22.91 -0.40 -1.16
N LYS A 165 -24.00 -0.47 -1.94
CA LYS A 165 -25.35 -0.10 -1.47
C LYS A 165 -25.86 -1.07 -0.40
N GLY A 166 -25.66 -2.36 -0.62
CA GLY A 166 -26.08 -3.41 0.30
C GLY A 166 -25.35 -3.35 1.64
N LEU A 167 -24.05 -3.03 1.65
CA LEU A 167 -23.26 -2.87 2.88
C LEU A 167 -23.85 -1.76 3.77
N ARG A 168 -24.20 -0.62 3.17
CA ARG A 168 -24.87 0.46 3.90
C ARG A 168 -26.27 0.03 4.35
N ALA A 169 -27.08 -0.57 3.47
CA ALA A 169 -28.43 -1.03 3.81
C ALA A 169 -28.43 -2.07 4.95
N ALA A 170 -27.42 -2.95 4.95
CA ALA A 170 -27.15 -3.90 6.00
C ALA A 170 -26.57 -3.23 7.25
N GLY A 171 -26.23 -1.95 7.23
CA GLY A 171 -25.79 -1.13 8.36
C GLY A 171 -24.33 -1.34 8.77
N TYR A 172 -23.44 -1.52 7.79
CA TYR A 172 -21.99 -1.40 8.00
C TYR A 172 -21.59 0.04 8.39
N ALA A 173 -22.21 1.03 7.76
CA ALA A 173 -21.97 2.46 8.04
C ALA A 173 -23.30 3.22 8.10
N THR A 174 -23.35 4.24 8.96
CA THR A 174 -24.50 5.16 9.07
C THR A 174 -24.48 6.25 8.00
N ASP A 175 -23.29 6.60 7.49
CA ASP A 175 -23.11 7.62 6.46
C ASP A 175 -23.91 7.32 5.19
N ARG A 176 -24.74 8.28 4.79
CA ARG A 176 -25.56 8.22 3.58
C ARG A 176 -24.73 8.13 2.30
N LYS A 177 -23.52 8.72 2.30
CA LYS A 177 -22.60 8.78 1.15
C LYS A 177 -21.63 7.59 1.11
N TYR A 178 -21.76 6.62 2.03
CA TYR A 178 -20.85 5.48 2.11
C TYR A 178 -20.76 4.68 0.79
N PRO A 179 -21.88 4.34 0.12
CA PRO A 179 -21.84 3.63 -1.15
C PRO A 179 -21.09 4.42 -2.23
N GLU A 180 -21.35 5.72 -2.35
CA GLU A 180 -20.72 6.59 -3.34
C GLU A 180 -19.21 6.74 -3.10
N LYS A 181 -18.79 6.80 -1.83
CA LYS A 181 -17.37 6.82 -1.46
C LYS A 181 -16.67 5.54 -1.91
N LEU A 182 -17.25 4.37 -1.64
CA LEU A 182 -16.68 3.09 -2.08
C LEU A 182 -16.64 3.00 -3.61
N ILE A 183 -17.75 3.28 -4.28
CA ILE A 183 -17.84 3.25 -5.75
C ILE A 183 -16.81 4.19 -6.37
N SER A 184 -16.65 5.40 -5.84
CA SER A 184 -15.66 6.37 -6.33
C SER A 184 -14.22 5.86 -6.18
N LEU A 185 -13.88 5.21 -5.07
CA LEU A 185 -12.56 4.60 -4.88
C LEU A 185 -12.34 3.43 -5.86
N ILE A 186 -13.35 2.56 -6.02
CA ILE A 186 -13.28 1.41 -6.93
C ILE A 186 -13.09 1.86 -8.37
N GLU A 187 -13.83 2.88 -8.82
CA GLU A 187 -13.74 3.39 -10.19
C GLU A 187 -12.45 4.18 -10.42
N ARG A 188 -12.07 5.06 -9.49
CA ARG A 188 -10.85 5.89 -9.60
C ARG A 188 -9.58 5.05 -9.69
N TYR A 189 -9.47 4.01 -8.87
CA TYR A 189 -8.31 3.14 -8.81
C TYR A 189 -8.48 1.82 -9.54
N LYS A 190 -9.57 1.69 -10.32
CA LYS A 190 -9.90 0.49 -11.10
C LYS A 190 -9.83 -0.81 -10.31
N LEU A 191 -10.31 -0.79 -9.07
CA LEU A 191 -10.19 -1.94 -8.16
C LEU A 191 -11.00 -3.16 -8.65
N TYR A 192 -12.01 -2.94 -9.49
CA TYR A 192 -12.80 -3.99 -10.13
C TYR A 192 -11.94 -4.91 -11.03
N GLU A 193 -10.77 -4.45 -11.51
CA GLU A 193 -9.85 -5.30 -12.28
C GLU A 193 -9.35 -6.49 -11.44
N TYR A 194 -9.27 -6.37 -10.11
CA TYR A 194 -8.93 -7.48 -9.22
C TYR A 194 -10.07 -8.49 -9.08
N ASP A 195 -11.32 -8.04 -9.14
CA ASP A 195 -12.49 -8.94 -9.20
C ASP A 195 -12.45 -9.76 -10.49
N ASP A 196 -12.22 -9.07 -11.62
CA ASP A 196 -12.10 -9.69 -12.94
C ASP A 196 -10.96 -10.71 -13.00
N GLN A 197 -9.83 -10.44 -12.33
CA GLN A 197 -8.72 -11.39 -12.23
C GLN A 197 -9.09 -12.65 -11.44
N VAL A 198 -9.89 -12.48 -10.38
CA VAL A 198 -10.36 -13.61 -9.57
C VAL A 198 -11.38 -14.46 -10.33
N LEU A 199 -12.30 -13.81 -11.04
CA LEU A 199 -13.39 -14.43 -11.81
C LEU A 199 -12.93 -14.96 -13.18
N GLY A 200 -11.71 -14.63 -13.61
CA GLY A 200 -11.18 -15.04 -14.92
C GLY A 200 -11.72 -14.22 -16.09
N HIS A 201 -12.34 -13.07 -15.82
CA HIS A 201 -12.82 -12.13 -16.85
C HIS A 201 -11.67 -11.37 -17.51
N SER A 202 -10.55 -11.15 -16.79
CA SER A 202 -9.38 -10.42 -17.32
C SER A 202 -8.75 -11.03 -18.56
N SER A 203 -9.04 -12.29 -18.87
CA SER A 203 -8.53 -12.96 -20.08
C SER A 203 -9.43 -12.78 -21.31
N LYS A 204 -10.69 -12.32 -21.13
CA LYS A 204 -11.66 -12.25 -22.23
C LYS A 204 -11.73 -10.89 -22.94
N ASN A 205 -11.21 -9.83 -22.32
CA ASN A 205 -11.24 -8.46 -22.87
C ASN A 205 -9.89 -7.73 -22.74
N LYS A 206 -8.77 -8.42 -22.91
CA LYS A 206 -7.63 -7.72 -23.51
C LYS A 206 -8.04 -7.53 -24.96
N VAL A 207 -8.69 -6.41 -25.29
CA VAL A 207 -8.70 -5.92 -26.67
C VAL A 207 -7.23 -5.73 -26.98
N THR A 208 -6.65 -6.74 -27.60
CA THR A 208 -5.29 -6.67 -28.08
C THR A 208 -5.41 -5.77 -29.28
N HIS A 209 -5.24 -4.47 -29.05
CA HIS A 209 -5.11 -3.53 -30.14
C HIS A 209 -3.81 -3.93 -30.83
N VAL A 210 -3.94 -4.81 -31.82
CA VAL A 210 -2.84 -5.27 -32.62
C VAL A 210 -2.47 -4.10 -33.50
N ILE A 211 -1.38 -3.42 -33.13
CA ILE A 211 -0.85 -2.33 -33.93
C ILE A 211 0.12 -2.94 -34.93
N ASN A 212 -0.10 -2.66 -36.21
CA ASN A 212 0.86 -2.96 -37.27
C ASN A 212 1.74 -1.74 -37.47
N HIS A 213 2.99 -1.81 -36.99
CA HIS A 213 3.98 -0.76 -37.18
C HIS A 213 4.84 -1.07 -38.40
N ARG A 214 4.95 -0.14 -39.34
CA ARG A 214 5.90 -0.24 -40.46
C ARG A 214 7.23 0.39 -40.02
N VAL A 215 8.27 -0.42 -39.96
CA VAL A 215 9.63 0.01 -39.60
C VAL A 215 10.10 1.11 -40.55
N ILE A 216 10.49 2.26 -39.99
CA ILE A 216 11.09 3.38 -40.71
C ILE A 216 12.55 3.58 -40.30
N LYS A 217 13.27 4.43 -41.05
CA LYS A 217 14.66 4.77 -40.73
C LYS A 217 14.76 5.35 -39.31
N GLY A 218 15.58 4.73 -38.47
CA GLY A 218 15.79 5.15 -37.07
C GLY A 218 15.04 4.32 -36.04
N ASP A 219 14.16 3.41 -36.46
CA ASP A 219 13.51 2.48 -35.54
C ASP A 219 14.48 1.43 -34.99
N THR A 220 14.31 1.14 -33.70
CA THR A 220 14.95 0.03 -33.00
C THR A 220 13.89 -0.68 -32.18
N LEU A 221 14.08 -1.96 -31.86
CA LEU A 221 13.15 -2.65 -30.96
C LEU A 221 12.98 -1.92 -29.62
N TYR A 222 14.05 -1.29 -29.13
CA TYR A 222 14.02 -0.51 -27.90
C TYR A 222 13.17 0.76 -28.05
N SER A 223 13.35 1.55 -29.11
CA SER A 223 12.54 2.76 -29.33
C SER A 223 11.06 2.42 -29.48
N LEU A 224 10.73 1.35 -30.22
CA LEU A 224 9.35 0.89 -30.40
C LEU A 224 8.75 0.37 -29.10
N SER A 225 9.52 -0.33 -28.27
CA SER A 225 9.10 -0.75 -26.92
C SER A 225 8.68 0.44 -26.07
N ARG A 226 9.43 1.55 -26.14
CA ARG A 226 9.12 2.79 -25.41
C ARG A 226 7.90 3.51 -25.97
N VAL A 227 7.76 3.56 -27.29
CA VAL A 227 6.63 4.20 -27.98
C VAL A 227 5.32 3.48 -27.65
N TYR A 228 5.31 2.15 -27.68
CA TYR A 228 4.10 1.34 -27.53
C TYR A 228 3.85 0.81 -26.12
N GLY A 229 4.77 1.04 -25.17
CA GLY A 229 4.63 0.55 -23.80
C GLY A 229 4.71 -0.98 -23.68
N VAL A 230 5.44 -1.64 -24.57
CA VAL A 230 5.66 -3.10 -24.57
C VAL A 230 7.15 -3.43 -24.36
N THR A 231 7.47 -4.66 -23.99
CA THR A 231 8.87 -5.09 -23.85
C THR A 231 9.46 -5.49 -25.20
N VAL A 232 10.78 -5.35 -25.35
CA VAL A 232 11.51 -5.83 -26.54
C VAL A 232 11.25 -7.31 -26.77
N ASP A 233 11.32 -8.14 -25.73
CA ASP A 233 11.07 -9.58 -25.83
C ASP A 233 9.65 -9.91 -26.29
N ALA A 234 8.66 -9.10 -25.88
CA ALA A 234 7.29 -9.26 -26.36
C ALA A 234 7.20 -8.99 -27.86
N ILE A 235 7.84 -7.91 -28.35
CA ILE A 235 7.89 -7.59 -29.79
C ILE A 235 8.60 -8.73 -30.55
N LYS A 236 9.75 -9.21 -30.07
CA LYS A 236 10.51 -10.29 -30.71
C LYS A 236 9.71 -11.57 -30.82
N ARG A 237 9.15 -12.04 -29.70
CA ARG A 237 8.36 -13.27 -29.65
C ARG A 237 7.14 -13.19 -30.57
N LEU A 238 6.47 -12.04 -30.61
CA LEU A 238 5.27 -11.85 -31.41
C LEU A 238 5.55 -11.83 -32.92
N ASN A 239 6.74 -11.36 -33.30
CA ASN A 239 7.18 -11.26 -34.70
C ASN A 239 8.18 -12.34 -35.12
N LYS A 240 8.42 -13.34 -34.26
CA LYS A 240 9.39 -14.43 -34.49
C LYS A 240 10.79 -13.90 -34.86
N LEU A 241 11.26 -12.87 -34.16
CA LEU A 241 12.59 -12.29 -34.36
C LEU A 241 13.62 -13.00 -33.49
N GLU A 242 14.64 -13.57 -34.12
CA GLU A 242 15.77 -14.21 -33.43
C GLU A 242 16.73 -13.17 -32.83
N ASN A 243 16.96 -12.07 -33.54
CA ASN A 243 17.87 -11.00 -33.16
C ASN A 243 17.13 -9.64 -33.04
N ASN A 244 17.90 -8.56 -32.88
CA ASN A 244 17.35 -7.21 -32.72
C ASN A 244 17.37 -6.39 -34.01
N GLU A 245 17.69 -7.01 -35.15
CA GLU A 245 17.79 -6.33 -36.44
C GLU A 245 16.41 -6.12 -37.04
N LEU A 246 16.17 -4.91 -37.54
CA LEU A 246 14.93 -4.52 -38.21
C LEU A 246 15.24 -4.07 -39.63
N LYS A 247 14.42 -4.50 -40.59
CA LYS A 247 14.51 -4.04 -41.98
C LYS A 247 13.54 -2.89 -42.21
N ILE A 248 14.00 -1.81 -42.83
CA ILE A 248 13.11 -0.70 -43.21
C ILE A 248 11.99 -1.25 -44.11
N GLY A 249 10.75 -0.89 -43.81
CA GLY A 249 9.54 -1.37 -44.48
C GLY A 249 8.93 -2.64 -43.88
N GLN A 250 9.62 -3.34 -42.98
CA GLN A 250 9.10 -4.51 -42.26
C GLN A 250 7.88 -4.14 -41.43
N ILE A 251 6.86 -4.99 -41.40
CA ILE A 251 5.70 -4.81 -40.52
C ILE A 251 5.94 -5.58 -39.22
N LEU A 252 5.79 -4.89 -38.09
CA LEU A 252 5.82 -5.47 -36.77
C LEU A 252 4.42 -5.44 -36.16
N ILE A 253 4.00 -6.58 -35.63
CA ILE A 253 2.83 -6.76 -34.80
C ILE A 253 3.20 -6.35 -33.37
N ILE A 254 2.43 -5.44 -32.76
CA ILE A 254 2.65 -4.95 -31.39
C ILE A 254 1.37 -5.19 -30.56
N LYS A 255 1.50 -5.73 -29.33
CA LYS A 255 0.40 -6.20 -28.47
C LYS A 255 0.75 -6.28 -26.98
#